data_AF-A0A9Q4FCQ3-F1
#
_entry.id   AF-A0A9Q4FCQ3-F1
#
_cell.length_a   1.000
_cell.length_b   1.000
_cell.length_c   1.000
_cell.angle_alpha   90.00
_cell.angle_beta   90.00
_cell.angle_gamma   90.00
#
_symmetry.space_group_name_H-M   'P 1'
#
loop_
_entity.id
_entity.type
_entity.pdbx_description
1 polymer ?
#
loop_
_entity_poly.entity_id
_entity_poly.type
_entity_poly.pdbx_seq_one_letter_code
_entity_poly.pdbx_strand_id
1 'polypeptide(L)' 'MEQPYRVKVYAYLVEIGRREIKSLPEEYKVPVAEYIVEQIEKPKSS' A
#
# COMPACT_ATOMS: atom_id res chain seq x y z
N MET A 1 7.03 16.37 6.33
CA MET A 1 5.72 15.72 6.56
C MET A 1 5.60 14.59 5.55
N GLU A 2 5.93 13.38 5.98
CA GLU A 2 5.62 12.16 5.24
C GLU A 2 4.13 12.19 4.91
N GLN A 3 3.74 11.86 3.68
CA GLN A 3 2.35 11.98 3.23
C GLN A 3 1.67 10.62 3.39
N PRO A 4 1.11 10.27 4.59
CA PRO A 4 0.48 8.97 4.83
C PRO A 4 -0.69 8.70 3.87
N TYR A 5 -1.26 9.75 3.29
CA TYR A 5 -2.26 9.64 2.23
C TYR A 5 -1.72 8.93 0.98
N ARG A 6 -0.46 9.14 0.59
CA ARG A 6 0.12 8.52 -0.61
C ARG A 6 0.32 7.01 -0.46
N VAL A 7 0.66 6.55 0.74
CA VAL A 7 0.77 5.11 1.03
C VAL A 7 -0.57 4.42 0.77
N LYS A 8 -1.68 4.99 1.27
CA LYS A 8 -3.04 4.46 1.05
C LYS A 8 -3.43 4.46 -0.44
N VAL A 9 -3.13 5.55 -1.16
CA VAL A 9 -3.42 5.64 -2.60
C VAL A 9 -2.64 4.61 -3.40
N TYR A 10 -1.33 4.47 -3.14
CA TYR A 10 -0.52 3.49 -3.83
C TYR A 10 -0.88 2.05 -3.47
N ALA A 11 -1.20 1.77 -2.21
CA ALA A 11 -1.72 0.48 -1.80
C ALA A 11 -3.01 0.13 -2.56
N TYR A 12 -3.96 1.07 -2.63
CA TYR A 12 -5.19 0.87 -3.38
C TYR A 12 -4.92 0.60 -4.86
N LEU A 13 -4.04 1.38 -5.50
CA LEU A 13 -3.69 1.19 -6.91
C LEU A 13 -3.02 -0.16 -7.19
N VAL A 14 -2.24 -0.66 -6.24
CA VAL A 14 -1.62 -1.99 -6.29
C VAL A 14 -2.68 -3.08 -6.12
N GLU A 15 -3.57 -2.94 -5.14
CA GLU A 15 -4.64 -3.90 -4.85
C GLU A 15 -5.58 -4.09 -6.05
N ILE A 16 -5.96 -3.01 -6.73
CA ILE A 16 -6.81 -3.07 -7.93
C ILE A 16 -6.03 -3.44 -9.22
N GLY A 17 -4.74 -3.77 -9.11
CA GLY A 17 -3.89 -4.16 -10.24
C GLY A 17 -3.58 -3.04 -11.25
N ARG A 18 -3.84 -1.77 -10.91
CA ARG A 18 -3.49 -0.62 -11.77
C ARG A 18 -2.02 -0.23 -11.67
N ARG A 19 -1.29 -0.76 -10.69
CA ARG A 19 0.14 -0.52 -10.51
C ARG A 19 0.81 -1.72 -9.86
N GLU A 20 2.09 -1.93 -10.16
CA GLU A 20 2.90 -2.91 -9.43
C GLU A 20 3.69 -2.20 -8.33
N ILE A 21 3.92 -2.89 -7.19
CA ILE A 21 4.74 -2.36 -6.09
C ILE A 21 6.14 -1.96 -6.59
N LYS A 22 6.71 -2.75 -7.51
CA LYS A 22 8.04 -2.50 -8.10
C LYS A 22 8.12 -1.18 -8.87
N SER A 23 6.99 -0.70 -9.40
CA SER A 23 6.87 0.54 -10.18
C SER A 23 6.58 1.78 -9.33
N LEU A 24 6.49 1.63 -8.00
CA LEU A 24 6.35 2.75 -7.08
C LEU A 24 7.69 3.46 -6.87
N PRO A 25 7.68 4.75 -6.50
CA PRO A 25 8.90 5.42 -6.04
C PRO A 25 9.48 4.69 -4.83
N GLU A 26 10.79 4.68 -4.70
CA GLU A 26 11.52 3.87 -3.70
C GLU A 26 11.06 4.13 -2.27
N GLU A 27 10.80 5.39 -1.93
CA GLU A 27 10.29 5.82 -0.62
C GLU A 27 8.91 5.21 -0.27
N TYR A 28 8.15 4.73 -1.25
CA TYR A 28 6.81 4.16 -1.05
C TYR A 28 6.76 2.64 -1.16
N LYS A 29 7.79 1.97 -1.67
CA LYS A 29 7.74 0.50 -1.90
C LYS A 29 7.52 -0.27 -0.60
N VAL A 30 8.36 0.00 0.39
CA VAL A 30 8.30 -0.63 1.72
C VAL A 30 7.02 -0.26 2.47
N PRO A 31 6.68 1.02 2.69
CA PRO A 31 5.50 1.37 3.49
C PRO A 31 4.18 0.94 2.83
N VAL A 32 4.12 0.86 1.49
CA VAL A 32 2.94 0.32 0.79
C VAL A 32 2.83 -1.19 0.98
N ALA A 33 3.95 -1.92 0.89
CA ALA A 33 3.96 -3.35 1.14
C ALA A 33 3.54 -3.68 2.59
N GLU A 34 4.10 -2.96 3.57
CA GLU A 34 3.71 -3.11 4.98
C GLU A 34 2.23 -2.80 5.21
N TYR A 35 1.71 -1.71 4.62
CA TYR A 35 0.30 -1.37 4.72
C TYR A 35 -0.61 -2.46 4.13
N ILE A 36 -0.25 -3.04 2.98
CA ILE A 36 -1.03 -4.13 2.35
C ILE A 36 -1.02 -5.37 3.26
N VAL A 37 0.13 -5.74 3.82
CA VAL A 37 0.23 -6.85 4.78
C VAL A 37 -0.65 -6.60 6.01
N GLU A 38 -0.59 -5.40 6.60
CA GLU A 38 -1.46 -5.02 7.72
C GLU A 38 -2.96 -5.10 7.38
N GLN A 39 -3.37 -4.80 6.14
CA GLN A 39 -4.76 -4.93 5.71
C GLN A 39 -5.18 -6.40 5.55
N ILE A 40 -4.26 -7.29 5.16
CA ILE A 40 -4.53 -8.73 5.02
C ILE A 40 -4.55 -9.42 6.39
N GLU A 41 -3.62 -9.07 7.28
CA GLU A 41 -3.47 -9.64 8.62
C GLU A 41 -4.48 -9.08 9.63
N LYS A 42 -5.15 -7.97 9.31
CA LYS A 42 -6.39 -7.57 9.97
C LYS A 42 -7.55 -8.17 9.15
N PRO A 43 -7.94 -9.44 9.36
CA PRO A 43 -9.22 -9.87 8.84
C PRO A 43 -10.24 -8.85 9.35
N LYS A 44 -11.00 -8.23 8.44
CA LYS A 44 -12.21 -7.51 8.82
C LYS A 44 -12.94 -8.44 9.77
N SER A 45 -12.96 -8.12 11.06
CA SER A 45 -13.84 -8.78 12.01
C SER A 45 -15.24 -8.50 11.48
N SER A 46 -15.76 -9.46 10.74
CA SER A 46 -17.06 -9.47 10.10
C SER A 46 -17.92 -10.47 10.84
#